data_AF-A0A2D6KEB5-F1
#
_entry.id   AF-A0A2D6KEB5-F1
#
_cell.length_a   1.000
_cell.length_b   1.000
_cell.length_c   1.000
_cell.angle_alpha   90.00
_cell.angle_beta   90.00
_cell.angle_gamma   90.00
#
_symmetry.space_group_name_H-M   'P 1'
#
loop_
_entity.id
_entity.type
_entity.pdbx_description
1 polymer ?
#
loop_
_entity_poly.entity_id
_entity_poly.type
_entity_poly.pdbx_seq_one_letter_code
_entity_poly.pdbx_strand_id
1 'polypeptide(L)'
;MKKMKRIDLVLLKKAIEWYKSQGKKIVWTNGCFDLMHPGHIHSLEKAKEKGDVLIVGLDSDKSIRKLKGPNRPILSEEHRIKMLESQESVDHVIVFEFGEAKEIINEIKPDIYVKSGDYTIDTINQQERKIVESYRGSIYIPPGLTNFSTTEMIKRIKNEGPNMRTGLFKRSEIRFQPLSNRESKSSLEVMVSPESHEFQSENLERVSHIAKEIKKAIKNDRPVILTFGAHLIKNGLSLVLRRMMEEGYVTHLASNGASTIHDWEFAHQGKTEEDVRRYVAEGKFGIWEETCKYHNLAIISGANNGRGYGESIAEMIHKNKIVIPSDIASDAKTKLTDQGFSPGQTVEINHPYSNHSFQEATFSNNVDYTVHPHFGHDIVYTHPLSDGSSIGKAAEIDFLKFTNSVSKLNGGVYLSVGSSIMSPMIFEKSLSMARNVAIQKGSSIKDFMIVVNDIQESGEWDWNSNQDPPKSSPAYYNRFCKTFHRMGAREMHYIQEDNRSFLISLYQELRKLDS
;
A
#
# COMPACT_ATOMS: atom_id res chain seq x y z
N MET A 1 -22.13 -40.81 -37.05
CA MET A 1 -21.84 -40.91 -35.60
C MET A 1 -20.67 -39.99 -35.28
N LYS A 2 -20.80 -39.06 -34.33
CA LYS A 2 -19.63 -38.38 -33.74
C LYS A 2 -18.68 -39.48 -33.24
N LYS A 3 -17.43 -39.53 -33.70
CA LYS A 3 -16.40 -40.37 -33.07
C LYS A 3 -16.35 -39.97 -31.60
N MET A 4 -16.80 -40.83 -30.68
CA MET A 4 -16.47 -40.67 -29.27
C MET A 4 -14.96 -40.85 -29.17
N LYS A 5 -14.26 -39.79 -28.76
CA LYS A 5 -12.81 -39.82 -28.61
C LYS A 5 -12.43 -40.31 -27.22
N ARG A 6 -13.20 -40.02 -26.16
CA ARG A 6 -12.99 -40.66 -24.85
C ARG A 6 -13.40 -42.14 -24.86
N ILE A 7 -12.52 -43.01 -24.38
CA ILE A 7 -12.73 -44.46 -24.37
C ILE A 7 -12.04 -45.13 -23.17
N ASP A 8 -12.65 -46.18 -22.61
CA ASP A 8 -12.02 -47.02 -21.58
C ASP A 8 -11.12 -48.10 -22.20
N LEU A 9 -10.30 -48.77 -21.38
CA LEU A 9 -9.35 -49.77 -21.88
C LEU A 9 -10.02 -50.97 -22.56
N VAL A 10 -11.18 -51.40 -22.08
CA VAL A 10 -11.89 -52.58 -22.62
C VAL A 10 -12.40 -52.29 -24.02
N LEU A 11 -13.02 -51.12 -24.21
CA LEU A 11 -13.50 -50.67 -25.52
C LEU A 11 -12.34 -50.32 -26.45
N LEU A 12 -11.26 -49.73 -25.91
CA LEU A 12 -10.07 -49.38 -26.68
C LEU A 12 -9.42 -50.63 -27.30
N LYS A 13 -9.30 -51.74 -26.55
CA LYS A 13 -8.77 -53.00 -27.07
C LYS A 13 -9.58 -53.51 -28.26
N LYS A 14 -10.91 -53.51 -28.14
CA LYS A 14 -11.81 -53.91 -29.25
C LYS A 14 -11.65 -53.00 -30.46
N ALA A 15 -11.54 -51.69 -30.25
CA ALA A 15 -11.33 -50.73 -31.33
C ALA A 15 -9.98 -50.98 -32.03
N ILE A 16 -8.91 -51.26 -31.28
CA ILE A 16 -7.59 -51.58 -31.83
C ILE A 16 -7.60 -52.87 -32.64
N GLU A 17 -8.22 -53.94 -32.15
CA GLU A 17 -8.37 -55.19 -32.91
C GLU A 17 -9.08 -54.94 -34.23
N TRP A 18 -10.16 -54.15 -34.20
CA TRP A 18 -10.86 -53.75 -35.41
C TRP A 18 -9.95 -52.94 -36.37
N TYR A 19 -9.24 -51.92 -35.88
CA TYR A 19 -8.32 -51.14 -36.71
C TYR A 19 -7.20 -52.00 -37.31
N LYS A 20 -6.60 -52.90 -36.53
CA LYS A 20 -5.57 -53.83 -36.99
C LYS A 20 -6.11 -54.81 -38.04
N SER A 21 -7.37 -55.27 -37.92
CA SER A 21 -8.02 -56.09 -38.96
C SER A 21 -8.15 -55.37 -40.30
N GLN A 22 -8.15 -54.03 -40.30
CA GLN A 22 -8.18 -53.18 -41.49
C GLN A 22 -6.78 -52.77 -41.97
N GLY A 23 -5.72 -53.35 -41.40
CA GLY A 23 -4.34 -53.01 -41.72
C GLY A 23 -3.89 -51.63 -41.24
N LYS A 24 -4.63 -51.00 -40.32
CA LYS A 24 -4.30 -49.66 -39.82
C LYS A 24 -3.21 -49.70 -38.75
N LYS A 25 -2.31 -48.72 -38.82
CA LYS A 25 -1.19 -48.54 -37.90
C LYS A 25 -1.60 -47.72 -36.67
N ILE A 26 -1.32 -48.23 -35.49
CA ILE A 26 -1.70 -47.64 -34.21
C ILE A 26 -0.53 -46.83 -33.62
N VAL A 27 -0.81 -45.59 -33.26
CA VAL A 27 0.13 -44.67 -32.62
C VAL A 27 -0.33 -44.39 -31.20
N TRP A 28 0.59 -44.50 -30.25
CA TRP A 28 0.39 -44.14 -28.85
C TRP A 28 1.24 -42.94 -28.48
N THR A 29 0.68 -41.99 -27.73
CA THR A 29 1.43 -40.94 -27.04
C THR A 29 0.78 -40.70 -25.68
N ASN A 30 1.51 -40.15 -24.72
CA ASN A 30 0.95 -39.83 -23.41
C ASN A 30 1.56 -38.59 -22.78
N GLY A 31 0.79 -37.94 -21.91
CA GLY A 31 1.25 -36.81 -21.14
C GLY A 31 0.16 -36.08 -20.36
N CYS A 32 0.56 -34.97 -19.76
CA CYS A 32 -0.26 -34.21 -18.82
C CYS A 32 -1.23 -33.23 -19.50
N PHE A 33 -0.84 -32.63 -20.63
CA PHE A 33 -1.65 -31.68 -21.43
C PHE A 33 -2.41 -30.62 -20.60
N ASP A 34 -1.74 -30.01 -19.60
CA ASP A 34 -2.39 -29.13 -18.64
C ASP A 34 -2.95 -27.84 -19.25
N LEU A 35 -2.08 -26.95 -19.72
CA LEU A 35 -2.49 -25.85 -20.61
C LEU A 35 -1.96 -26.16 -22.00
N MET A 36 -2.87 -26.34 -22.95
CA MET A 36 -2.52 -26.60 -24.34
C MET A 36 -1.84 -25.37 -24.96
N HIS A 37 -0.82 -25.63 -25.77
CA HIS A 37 0.01 -24.63 -26.42
C HIS A 37 0.52 -25.19 -27.77
N PRO A 38 1.10 -24.35 -28.66
CA PRO A 38 1.54 -24.79 -29.98
C PRO A 38 2.44 -26.03 -29.99
N GLY A 39 3.34 -26.16 -28.99
CA GLY A 39 4.16 -27.37 -28.84
C GLY A 39 3.37 -28.68 -28.70
N HIS A 40 2.26 -28.70 -27.95
CA HIS A 40 1.41 -29.89 -27.83
C HIS A 40 0.69 -30.21 -29.14
N ILE A 41 0.14 -29.19 -29.80
CA ILE A 41 -0.59 -29.34 -31.07
C ILE A 41 0.33 -29.95 -32.13
N HIS A 42 1.51 -29.37 -32.31
CA HIS A 42 2.52 -29.89 -33.23
C HIS A 42 2.94 -31.33 -32.91
N SER A 43 3.15 -31.64 -31.62
CA SER A 43 3.54 -32.99 -31.21
C SER A 43 2.46 -34.03 -31.52
N LEU A 44 1.18 -33.67 -31.34
CA LEU A 44 0.05 -34.53 -31.68
C LEU A 44 -0.09 -34.71 -33.20
N GLU A 45 0.08 -33.64 -33.99
CA GLU A 45 0.11 -33.71 -35.46
C GLU A 45 1.26 -34.62 -35.96
N LYS A 46 2.47 -34.45 -35.42
CA LYS A 46 3.61 -35.30 -35.75
C LYS A 46 3.45 -36.74 -35.30
N ALA A 47 2.75 -36.99 -34.20
CA ALA A 47 2.40 -38.34 -33.80
C ALA A 47 1.43 -38.97 -34.81
N LYS A 48 0.38 -38.24 -35.17
CA LYS A 48 -0.63 -38.68 -36.14
C LYS A 48 -0.03 -38.97 -37.52
N GLU A 49 0.95 -38.20 -38.00
CA GLU A 49 1.65 -38.47 -39.28
C GLU A 49 2.33 -39.86 -39.35
N LYS A 50 2.55 -40.54 -38.21
CA LYS A 50 3.25 -41.82 -38.18
C LYS A 50 2.34 -43.04 -38.32
N GLY A 51 1.03 -42.87 -38.26
CA GLY A 51 0.09 -43.97 -38.42
C GLY A 51 -1.34 -43.50 -38.65
N ASP A 52 -2.29 -44.43 -38.63
CA ASP A 52 -3.67 -44.17 -39.03
C ASP A 52 -4.57 -43.79 -37.85
N VAL A 53 -4.21 -44.22 -36.64
CA VAL A 53 -5.01 -44.02 -35.42
C VAL A 53 -4.12 -43.53 -34.28
N LEU A 54 -4.36 -42.30 -33.80
CA LEU A 54 -3.63 -41.74 -32.65
C LEU A 54 -4.45 -41.89 -31.37
N ILE A 55 -3.87 -42.60 -30.41
CA ILE A 55 -4.38 -42.77 -29.06
C ILE A 55 -3.52 -41.93 -28.11
N VAL A 56 -4.16 -41.06 -27.33
CA VAL A 56 -3.52 -40.22 -26.33
C VAL A 56 -3.86 -40.72 -24.93
N GLY A 57 -2.85 -41.15 -24.19
CA GLY A 57 -2.93 -41.36 -22.75
C GLY A 57 -2.84 -40.04 -21.99
N LEU A 58 -3.87 -39.69 -21.23
CA LEU A 58 -3.90 -38.50 -20.38
C LEU A 58 -3.63 -38.87 -18.92
N ASP A 59 -2.65 -38.21 -18.30
CA ASP A 59 -2.39 -38.37 -16.86
C ASP A 59 -3.58 -37.83 -16.04
N SER A 60 -4.04 -38.60 -15.05
CA SER A 60 -5.11 -38.17 -14.14
C SER A 60 -4.72 -36.98 -13.25
N ASP A 61 -5.71 -36.26 -12.71
CA ASP A 61 -5.46 -35.13 -11.79
C ASP A 61 -4.63 -35.55 -10.57
N LYS A 62 -4.90 -36.74 -10.01
CA LYS A 62 -4.13 -37.30 -8.89
C LYS A 62 -2.66 -37.53 -9.26
N SER A 63 -2.41 -38.08 -10.45
CA SER A 63 -1.06 -38.39 -10.95
C SER A 63 -0.24 -37.12 -11.10
N ILE A 64 -0.84 -36.07 -11.65
CA ILE A 64 -0.17 -34.78 -11.85
C ILE A 64 0.08 -34.08 -10.51
N ARG A 65 -0.87 -34.11 -9.56
CA ARG A 65 -0.66 -33.57 -8.21
C ARG A 65 0.53 -34.21 -7.50
N LYS A 66 0.65 -35.54 -7.61
CA LYS A 66 1.77 -36.30 -7.05
C LYS A 66 3.11 -35.93 -7.71
N LEU A 67 3.12 -35.72 -9.02
CA LEU A 67 4.35 -35.43 -9.78
C LEU A 67 4.80 -33.97 -9.70
N LYS A 68 3.86 -33.01 -9.72
CA LYS A 68 4.14 -31.57 -9.90
C LYS A 68 3.70 -30.70 -8.71
N GLY A 69 3.14 -31.30 -7.66
CA GLY A 69 2.70 -30.62 -6.44
C GLY A 69 1.21 -30.28 -6.39
N PRO A 70 0.71 -29.82 -5.23
CA PRO A 70 -0.73 -29.70 -4.95
C PRO A 70 -1.47 -28.68 -5.84
N ASN A 71 -0.75 -27.71 -6.41
CA ASN A 71 -1.30 -26.65 -7.26
C ASN A 71 -1.35 -27.03 -8.76
N ARG A 72 -1.16 -28.31 -9.10
CA ARG A 72 -1.13 -28.84 -10.47
C ARG A 72 -1.99 -30.10 -10.55
N PRO A 73 -2.76 -30.34 -11.63
CA PRO A 73 -2.89 -29.50 -12.82
C PRO A 73 -3.72 -28.24 -12.55
N ILE A 74 -3.64 -27.25 -13.46
CA ILE A 74 -4.48 -26.06 -13.42
C ILE A 74 -5.88 -26.38 -13.95
N LEU A 75 -5.94 -27.10 -15.06
CA LEU A 75 -7.19 -27.57 -15.63
C LEU A 75 -7.53 -28.97 -15.12
N SER A 76 -8.78 -29.17 -14.75
CA SER A 76 -9.30 -30.49 -14.37
C SER A 76 -9.15 -31.48 -15.50
N GLU A 77 -9.14 -32.76 -15.15
CA GLU A 77 -9.11 -33.88 -16.10
C GLU A 77 -10.15 -33.73 -17.22
N GLU A 78 -11.39 -33.40 -16.88
CA GLU A 78 -12.48 -33.20 -17.85
C GLU A 78 -12.18 -32.06 -18.84
N HIS A 79 -11.61 -30.95 -18.39
CA HIS A 79 -11.21 -29.86 -19.28
C HIS A 79 -10.09 -30.28 -20.23
N ARG A 80 -9.09 -31.01 -19.73
CA ARG A 80 -7.96 -31.49 -20.53
C ARG A 80 -8.40 -32.53 -21.56
N ILE A 81 -9.31 -33.45 -21.19
CA ILE A 81 -9.97 -34.37 -22.13
C ILE A 81 -10.64 -33.54 -23.23
N LYS A 82 -11.45 -32.55 -22.87
CA LYS A 82 -12.19 -31.76 -23.85
C LYS A 82 -11.30 -31.06 -24.88
N MET A 83 -10.15 -30.57 -24.42
CA MET A 83 -9.14 -29.95 -25.30
C MET A 83 -8.48 -30.96 -26.24
N LEU A 84 -8.21 -32.19 -25.77
CA LEU A 84 -7.71 -33.27 -26.63
C LEU A 84 -8.77 -33.74 -27.63
N GLU A 85 -10.04 -33.82 -27.21
CA GLU A 85 -11.14 -34.20 -28.10
C GLU A 85 -11.33 -33.20 -29.25
N SER A 86 -11.03 -31.92 -29.03
CA SER A 86 -11.11 -30.91 -30.08
C SER A 86 -9.96 -30.97 -31.09
N GLN A 87 -8.88 -31.72 -30.83
CA GLN A 87 -7.76 -31.83 -31.75
C GLN A 87 -8.07 -32.82 -32.87
N GLU A 88 -8.00 -32.38 -34.13
CA GLU A 88 -8.26 -33.23 -35.31
C GLU A 88 -7.35 -34.46 -35.36
N SER A 89 -6.08 -34.30 -34.95
CA SER A 89 -5.06 -35.35 -34.94
C SER A 89 -5.34 -36.50 -33.96
N VAL A 90 -6.20 -36.30 -32.96
CA VAL A 90 -6.47 -37.28 -31.89
C VAL A 90 -7.72 -38.10 -32.22
N ASP A 91 -7.59 -39.44 -32.26
CA ASP A 91 -8.72 -40.35 -32.47
C ASP A 91 -9.32 -40.87 -31.17
N HIS A 92 -8.47 -41.18 -30.17
CA HIS A 92 -8.89 -41.73 -28.89
C HIS A 92 -8.11 -41.10 -27.74
N VAL A 93 -8.78 -40.91 -26.60
CA VAL A 93 -8.22 -40.41 -25.34
C VAL A 93 -8.59 -41.40 -24.24
N ILE A 94 -7.58 -41.87 -23.50
CA ILE A 94 -7.74 -42.73 -22.33
C ILE A 94 -7.04 -42.07 -21.14
N VAL A 95 -7.70 -42.03 -19.98
CA VAL A 95 -7.10 -41.52 -18.74
C VAL A 95 -6.46 -42.66 -17.99
N PHE A 96 -5.29 -42.43 -17.39
CA PHE A 96 -4.61 -43.42 -16.56
C PHE A 96 -3.97 -42.79 -15.31
N GLU A 97 -3.75 -43.60 -14.28
CA GLU A 97 -3.07 -43.21 -13.05
C GLU A 97 -1.55 -43.49 -13.09
N PHE A 98 -0.80 -42.85 -12.19
CA PHE A 98 0.67 -42.94 -12.16
C PHE A 98 1.16 -44.38 -12.10
N GLY A 99 1.97 -44.77 -13.08
CA GLY A 99 2.56 -46.09 -13.18
C GLY A 99 1.86 -47.04 -14.15
N GLU A 100 0.61 -46.74 -14.56
CA GLU A 100 -0.23 -47.60 -15.41
C GLU A 100 0.11 -47.56 -16.91
N ALA A 101 0.92 -46.59 -17.34
CA ALA A 101 1.22 -46.37 -18.76
C ALA A 101 1.87 -47.61 -19.40
N LYS A 102 2.74 -48.31 -18.67
CA LYS A 102 3.44 -49.51 -19.17
C LYS A 102 2.49 -50.70 -19.34
N GLU A 103 1.51 -50.86 -18.44
CA GLU A 103 0.46 -51.88 -18.52
C GLU A 103 -0.41 -51.61 -19.74
N ILE A 104 -0.83 -50.35 -19.94
CA ILE A 104 -1.62 -49.97 -21.12
C ILE A 104 -0.83 -50.27 -22.40
N ILE A 105 0.43 -49.85 -22.50
CA ILE A 105 1.28 -50.13 -23.67
C ILE A 105 1.38 -51.64 -23.94
N ASN A 106 1.57 -52.46 -22.90
CA ASN A 106 1.65 -53.91 -23.03
C ASN A 106 0.34 -54.55 -23.52
N GLU A 107 -0.80 -54.00 -23.11
CA GLU A 107 -2.13 -54.47 -23.53
C GLU A 107 -2.46 -54.04 -24.96
N ILE A 108 -2.19 -52.79 -25.33
CA ILE A 108 -2.58 -52.23 -26.63
C ILE A 108 -1.55 -52.51 -27.74
N LYS A 109 -0.29 -52.76 -27.37
CA LYS A 109 0.85 -53.03 -28.26
C LYS A 109 0.85 -52.11 -29.50
N PRO A 110 1.02 -50.78 -29.30
CA PRO A 110 1.01 -49.81 -30.39
C PRO A 110 2.18 -50.06 -31.34
N ASP A 111 1.95 -49.91 -32.64
CA ASP A 111 2.99 -50.03 -33.66
C ASP A 111 4.06 -48.94 -33.50
N ILE A 112 3.64 -47.76 -33.02
CA ILE A 112 4.53 -46.63 -32.75
C ILE A 112 4.21 -46.01 -31.41
N TYR A 113 5.24 -45.87 -30.58
CA TYR A 113 5.21 -45.05 -29.40
C TYR A 113 5.85 -43.69 -29.67
N VAL A 114 5.08 -42.61 -29.51
CA VAL A 114 5.54 -41.24 -29.68
C VAL A 114 5.73 -40.58 -28.33
N LYS A 115 6.92 -40.00 -28.11
CA LYS A 115 7.22 -39.18 -26.92
C LYS A 115 7.68 -37.80 -27.35
N SER A 116 7.11 -36.77 -26.74
CA SER A 116 7.35 -35.36 -27.07
C SER A 116 7.77 -34.56 -25.84
N GLY A 117 8.35 -33.38 -26.06
CA GLY A 117 8.98 -32.56 -25.02
C GLY A 117 10.51 -32.75 -25.02
N ASP A 118 11.15 -32.63 -23.86
CA ASP A 118 12.61 -32.71 -23.72
C ASP A 118 13.14 -34.16 -23.67
N TYR A 119 12.32 -35.15 -24.02
CA TYR A 119 12.71 -36.55 -23.98
C TYR A 119 13.60 -36.90 -25.18
N THR A 120 14.71 -37.57 -24.90
CA THR A 120 15.52 -38.36 -25.83
C THR A 120 15.30 -39.86 -25.60
N ILE A 121 15.77 -40.70 -26.54
CA ILE A 121 15.72 -42.17 -26.45
C ILE A 121 16.32 -42.70 -25.12
N ASP A 122 17.25 -41.97 -24.52
CA ASP A 122 17.91 -42.36 -23.28
C ASP A 122 17.13 -41.93 -22.03
N THR A 123 16.27 -40.93 -22.15
CA THR A 123 15.51 -40.33 -21.03
C THR A 123 14.06 -40.81 -20.95
N ILE A 124 13.53 -41.48 -21.97
CA ILE A 124 12.22 -42.12 -21.88
C ILE A 124 12.22 -43.22 -20.80
N ASN A 125 11.04 -43.53 -20.26
CA ASN A 125 10.93 -44.58 -19.26
C ASN A 125 11.42 -45.92 -19.83
N GLN A 126 12.47 -46.45 -19.23
CA GLN A 126 13.14 -47.66 -19.70
C GLN A 126 12.26 -48.91 -19.65
N GLN A 127 11.24 -48.94 -18.77
CA GLN A 127 10.26 -50.03 -18.74
C GLN A 127 9.31 -49.95 -19.94
N GLU A 128 8.78 -48.76 -20.25
CA GLU A 128 7.93 -48.53 -21.42
C GLU A 128 8.68 -48.88 -22.71
N ARG A 129 9.94 -48.43 -22.82
CA ARG A 129 10.82 -48.74 -23.97
C ARG A 129 10.99 -50.24 -24.19
N LYS A 130 11.38 -50.99 -23.14
CA LYS A 130 11.60 -52.44 -23.23
C LYS A 130 10.36 -53.19 -23.69
N ILE A 131 9.18 -52.77 -23.24
CA ILE A 131 7.91 -53.37 -23.65
C ILE A 131 7.69 -53.13 -25.15
N VAL A 132 7.82 -51.89 -25.64
CA VAL A 132 7.65 -51.54 -27.05
C VAL A 132 8.61 -52.35 -27.94
N GLU A 133 9.88 -52.43 -27.56
CA GLU A 133 10.90 -53.18 -28.30
C GLU A 133 10.64 -54.70 -28.32
N SER A 134 10.08 -55.27 -27.23
CA SER A 134 9.84 -56.71 -27.11
C SER A 134 8.87 -57.29 -28.15
N TYR A 135 7.95 -56.46 -28.67
CA TYR A 135 7.01 -56.85 -29.73
C TYR A 135 7.35 -56.18 -31.08
N ARG A 136 8.56 -55.62 -31.21
CA ARG A 136 9.06 -54.92 -32.41
C ARG A 136 8.30 -53.64 -32.77
N GLY A 137 7.69 -52.97 -31.79
CA GLY A 137 7.17 -51.62 -31.96
C GLY A 137 8.29 -50.59 -32.16
N SER A 138 7.98 -49.48 -32.81
CA SER A 138 8.94 -48.39 -33.05
C SER A 138 8.74 -47.25 -32.06
N ILE A 139 9.80 -46.56 -31.68
CA ILE A 139 9.73 -45.34 -30.86
C ILE A 139 10.09 -44.14 -31.75
N TYR A 140 9.26 -43.11 -31.71
CA TYR A 140 9.47 -41.88 -32.45
C TYR A 140 9.46 -40.67 -31.51
N ILE A 141 10.45 -39.80 -31.66
CA ILE A 141 10.54 -38.55 -30.91
C ILE A 141 10.54 -37.43 -31.96
N PRO A 142 9.44 -36.67 -32.10
CA PRO A 142 9.39 -35.59 -33.06
C PRO A 142 10.37 -34.47 -32.67
N PRO A 143 10.96 -33.77 -33.65
CA PRO A 143 11.74 -32.57 -33.36
C PRO A 143 10.84 -31.56 -32.65
N GLY A 144 11.28 -31.09 -31.48
CA GLY A 144 10.48 -30.17 -30.65
C GLY A 144 10.37 -28.78 -31.30
N LEU A 145 9.19 -28.16 -31.15
CA LEU A 145 9.08 -26.70 -31.27
C LEU A 145 9.65 -26.07 -30.00
N THR A 146 10.76 -25.35 -30.14
CA THR A 146 11.41 -24.64 -29.02
C THR A 146 10.50 -23.53 -28.46
N ASN A 147 10.59 -23.27 -27.15
CA ASN A 147 9.96 -22.15 -26.42
C ASN A 147 8.49 -22.29 -25.99
N PHE A 148 7.93 -23.51 -25.92
CA PHE A 148 6.56 -23.70 -25.43
C PHE A 148 6.48 -24.80 -24.36
N SER A 149 6.32 -24.38 -23.11
CA SER A 149 5.89 -25.26 -22.02
C SER A 149 4.83 -24.59 -21.16
N THR A 150 3.87 -25.36 -20.65
CA THR A 150 2.88 -24.84 -19.69
C THR A 150 3.56 -24.17 -18.49
N THR A 151 4.67 -24.72 -18.01
CA THR A 151 5.43 -24.18 -16.87
C THR A 151 6.00 -22.79 -17.18
N GLU A 152 6.56 -22.59 -18.37
CA GLU A 152 7.08 -21.27 -18.79
C GLU A 152 5.96 -20.28 -19.07
N MET A 153 4.84 -20.69 -19.68
CA MET A 153 3.69 -19.81 -19.86
C MET A 153 3.17 -19.27 -18.53
N ILE A 154 3.12 -20.12 -17.49
CA ILE A 154 2.72 -19.68 -16.15
C ILE A 154 3.76 -18.78 -15.52
N LYS A 155 5.06 -19.07 -15.70
CA LYS A 155 6.13 -18.17 -15.26
C LYS A 155 5.98 -16.80 -15.94
N ARG A 156 5.70 -16.75 -17.24
CA ARG A 156 5.42 -15.50 -17.97
C ARG A 156 4.17 -14.82 -17.44
N ILE A 157 3.03 -15.50 -17.30
CA ILE A 157 1.80 -14.90 -16.73
C ILE A 157 2.03 -14.35 -15.31
N LYS A 158 2.84 -15.01 -14.49
CA LYS A 158 3.19 -14.54 -13.14
C LYS A 158 4.20 -13.39 -13.14
N ASN A 159 5.10 -13.33 -14.12
CA ASN A 159 6.16 -12.31 -14.20
C ASN A 159 5.76 -11.10 -15.07
N GLU A 160 4.83 -11.28 -16.01
CA GLU A 160 4.27 -10.31 -16.95
C GLU A 160 2.85 -9.91 -16.52
N GLY A 161 2.68 -9.57 -15.24
CA GLY A 161 1.65 -8.58 -14.89
C GLY A 161 1.88 -7.30 -15.73
N PRO A 162 0.85 -6.45 -15.92
CA PRO A 162 0.93 -5.29 -16.82
C PRO A 162 2.23 -4.54 -16.55
N ASN A 163 3.11 -4.48 -17.58
CA ASN A 163 4.47 -3.94 -17.56
C ASN A 163 4.76 -3.17 -16.26
N MET A 164 5.48 -3.82 -15.34
CA MET A 164 6.13 -3.10 -14.24
C MET A 164 6.74 -1.85 -14.83
N ARG A 165 6.30 -0.67 -14.36
CA ARG A 165 6.64 0.65 -14.88
C ARG A 165 8.15 0.73 -15.16
N THR A 166 8.56 0.43 -16.40
CA THR A 166 9.96 0.45 -16.78
C THR A 166 10.40 1.91 -16.81
N GLY A 167 11.56 2.22 -16.20
CA GLY A 167 12.05 3.59 -16.08
C GLY A 167 11.72 4.32 -14.78
N LEU A 168 11.15 3.66 -13.75
CA LEU A 168 11.08 4.25 -12.40
C LEU A 168 12.45 4.24 -11.71
N PHE A 169 12.70 5.29 -10.91
CA PHE A 169 13.86 5.37 -10.04
C PHE A 169 13.84 4.24 -8.99
N LYS A 170 14.95 3.50 -8.87
CA LYS A 170 15.04 2.36 -7.93
C LYS A 170 15.54 2.82 -6.56
N ARG A 171 14.61 2.90 -5.60
CA ARG A 171 14.96 3.22 -4.19
C ARG A 171 15.96 2.25 -3.57
N SER A 172 16.02 1.01 -4.06
CA SER A 172 17.00 0.00 -3.63
C SER A 172 18.45 0.35 -4.01
N GLU A 173 18.67 1.31 -4.91
CA GLU A 173 20.00 1.80 -5.27
C GLU A 173 20.50 2.91 -4.32
N ILE A 174 19.61 3.48 -3.48
CA ILE A 174 19.95 4.50 -2.48
C ILE A 174 20.69 3.84 -1.30
N ARG A 175 21.75 4.49 -0.83
CA ARG A 175 22.53 4.05 0.34
C ARG A 175 22.21 4.90 1.56
N PHE A 176 21.31 4.40 2.41
CA PHE A 176 20.95 5.04 3.67
C PHE A 176 22.12 5.06 4.66
N GLN A 177 22.18 6.12 5.47
CA GLN A 177 23.13 6.28 6.56
C GLN A 177 22.41 6.19 7.91
N PRO A 178 23.07 5.70 8.97
CA PRO A 178 22.54 5.80 10.32
C PRO A 178 22.19 7.25 10.66
N LEU A 179 21.00 7.47 11.21
CA LEU A 179 20.51 8.78 11.67
C LEU A 179 21.44 9.38 12.72
N SER A 180 22.09 8.55 13.53
CA SER A 180 23.09 8.98 14.51
C SER A 180 24.27 9.74 13.90
N ASN A 181 24.62 9.45 12.63
CA ASN A 181 25.68 10.13 11.89
C ASN A 181 25.26 11.51 11.37
N ARG A 182 23.97 11.85 11.44
CA ARG A 182 23.47 13.14 10.98
C ARG A 182 23.83 14.25 11.96
N GLU A 183 24.46 15.29 11.44
CA GLU A 183 24.55 16.58 12.11
C GLU A 183 23.18 17.25 12.11
N SER A 184 22.57 17.34 13.29
CA SER A 184 21.24 17.90 13.50
C SER A 184 21.31 19.34 14.00
N LYS A 185 20.45 20.22 13.48
CA LYS A 185 20.45 21.66 13.80
C LYS A 185 19.67 21.99 15.07
N SER A 186 18.71 21.17 15.44
CA SER A 186 17.81 21.41 16.56
C SER A 186 17.89 20.26 17.56
N SER A 187 17.90 20.59 18.85
CA SER A 187 17.88 19.66 19.99
C SER A 187 16.68 19.96 20.89
N LEU A 188 16.47 19.18 21.95
CA LEU A 188 15.42 19.44 22.94
C LEU A 188 15.54 20.80 23.63
N GLU A 189 16.66 21.51 23.52
CA GLU A 189 16.84 22.87 24.05
C GLU A 189 15.90 23.89 23.41
N VAL A 190 15.34 23.60 22.22
CA VAL A 190 14.34 24.47 21.58
C VAL A 190 12.97 24.41 22.26
N MET A 191 12.71 23.39 23.09
CA MET A 191 11.40 23.16 23.70
C MET A 191 11.01 24.33 24.61
N VAL A 192 9.79 24.82 24.41
CA VAL A 192 9.28 25.97 25.18
C VAL A 192 8.22 25.50 26.16
N SER A 193 8.33 25.97 27.40
CA SER A 193 7.32 25.72 28.43
C SER A 193 6.01 26.49 28.11
N PRO A 194 4.84 25.88 28.30
CA PRO A 194 3.54 26.54 28.22
C PRO A 194 3.38 27.76 29.15
N GLU A 195 4.13 27.79 30.25
CA GLU A 195 4.18 28.86 31.25
C GLU A 195 5.27 29.91 30.92
N SER A 196 5.95 29.79 29.78
CA SER A 196 6.97 30.76 29.38
C SER A 196 6.39 32.16 29.23
N HIS A 197 7.12 33.14 29.74
CA HIS A 197 6.82 34.57 29.58
C HIS A 197 7.71 35.22 28.51
N GLU A 198 8.62 34.45 27.88
CA GLU A 198 9.53 34.94 26.84
C GLU A 198 8.79 35.29 25.55
N PHE A 199 7.68 34.61 25.30
CA PHE A 199 6.84 34.79 24.12
C PHE A 199 5.48 35.29 24.56
N GLN A 200 5.08 36.45 24.05
CA GLN A 200 3.78 37.06 24.31
C GLN A 200 3.21 37.59 23.00
N SER A 201 1.93 37.33 22.78
CA SER A 201 1.19 37.86 21.64
C SER A 201 1.08 39.38 21.74
N GLU A 202 1.28 40.06 20.62
CA GLU A 202 0.96 41.50 20.52
C GLU A 202 -0.56 41.71 20.28
N ASN A 203 -1.29 40.62 20.05
CA ASN A 203 -2.70 40.58 19.70
C ASN A 203 -3.58 40.05 20.87
N LEU A 204 -3.20 40.33 22.13
CA LEU A 204 -3.83 39.75 23.33
C LEU A 204 -5.35 39.86 23.37
N GLU A 205 -5.94 40.98 22.93
CA GLU A 205 -7.40 41.13 22.90
C GLU A 205 -8.07 40.09 22.00
N ARG A 206 -7.50 39.88 20.79
CA ARG A 206 -7.98 38.86 19.84
C ARG A 206 -7.73 37.45 20.37
N VAL A 207 -6.56 37.21 20.96
CA VAL A 207 -6.22 35.92 21.56
C VAL A 207 -7.17 35.57 22.71
N SER A 208 -7.52 36.53 23.56
CA SER A 208 -8.48 36.35 24.65
C SER A 208 -9.90 36.05 24.12
N HIS A 209 -10.31 36.71 23.03
CA HIS A 209 -11.56 36.39 22.35
C HIS A 209 -11.58 34.98 21.76
N ILE A 210 -10.49 34.56 21.09
CA ILE A 210 -10.34 33.21 20.56
C ILE A 210 -10.43 32.17 21.70
N ALA A 211 -9.76 32.42 22.84
CA ALA A 211 -9.84 31.55 24.01
C ALA A 211 -11.28 31.37 24.51
N LYS A 212 -12.08 32.45 24.58
CA LYS A 212 -13.49 32.39 24.97
C LYS A 212 -14.33 31.55 24.00
N GLU A 213 -14.12 31.69 22.70
CA GLU A 213 -14.84 30.90 21.70
C GLU A 213 -14.42 29.42 21.71
N ILE A 214 -13.14 29.11 22.01
CA ILE A 214 -12.69 27.74 22.26
C ILE A 214 -13.40 27.15 23.49
N LYS A 215 -13.44 27.86 24.62
CA LYS A 215 -14.15 27.38 25.84
C LYS A 215 -15.64 27.15 25.58
N LYS A 216 -16.27 28.03 24.80
CA LYS A 216 -17.66 27.89 24.38
C LYS A 216 -17.87 26.69 23.46
N ALA A 217 -16.96 26.44 22.51
CA ALA A 217 -17.01 25.26 21.65
C ALA A 217 -16.93 23.97 22.48
N ILE A 218 -15.94 23.87 23.37
CA ILE A 218 -15.75 22.72 24.26
C ILE A 218 -16.99 22.48 25.14
N LYS A 219 -17.51 23.54 25.77
CA LYS A 219 -18.74 23.45 26.60
C LYS A 219 -19.94 22.90 25.83
N ASN A 220 -20.01 23.16 24.52
CA ASN A 220 -21.12 22.74 23.65
C ASN A 220 -20.80 21.47 22.85
N ASP A 221 -19.75 20.72 23.22
CA ASP A 221 -19.28 19.51 22.52
C ASP A 221 -19.01 19.76 21.02
N ARG A 222 -18.40 20.90 20.72
CA ARG A 222 -18.04 21.32 19.35
C ARG A 222 -16.55 21.18 19.10
N PRO A 223 -16.15 20.78 17.88
CA PRO A 223 -14.76 20.59 17.55
C PRO A 223 -13.92 21.86 17.72
N VAL A 224 -12.73 21.67 18.29
CA VAL A 224 -11.61 22.61 18.22
C VAL A 224 -10.51 21.91 17.44
N ILE A 225 -10.41 22.25 16.15
CA ILE A 225 -9.49 21.62 15.20
C ILE A 225 -8.25 22.50 15.07
N LEU A 226 -7.08 22.00 15.43
CA LEU A 226 -5.81 22.71 15.29
C LEU A 226 -4.95 22.05 14.23
N THR A 227 -4.58 22.83 13.22
CA THR A 227 -3.79 22.39 12.07
C THR A 227 -2.47 23.14 11.99
N PHE A 228 -1.39 22.45 11.67
CA PHE A 228 -0.04 23.03 11.72
C PHE A 228 0.94 22.36 10.76
N GLY A 229 2.08 23.03 10.55
CA GLY A 229 3.21 22.49 9.80
C GLY A 229 4.42 22.21 10.69
N ALA A 230 5.43 21.56 10.11
CA ALA A 230 6.66 21.15 10.78
C ALA A 230 7.38 22.24 11.58
N HIS A 231 7.31 23.49 11.13
CA HIS A 231 8.00 24.60 11.80
C HIS A 231 7.51 24.82 13.24
N LEU A 232 6.23 24.53 13.53
CA LEU A 232 5.67 24.60 14.88
C LEU A 232 6.41 23.67 15.84
N ILE A 233 6.71 22.46 15.39
CA ILE A 233 7.44 21.44 16.16
C ILE A 233 8.91 21.82 16.32
N LYS A 234 9.55 22.30 15.25
CA LYS A 234 10.95 22.76 15.30
C LYS A 234 11.17 23.95 16.25
N ASN A 235 10.14 24.76 16.45
CA ASN A 235 10.17 25.90 17.37
C ASN A 235 9.77 25.50 18.81
N GLY A 236 9.69 24.20 19.12
CA GLY A 236 9.58 23.71 20.49
C GLY A 236 8.17 23.69 21.10
N LEU A 237 7.12 23.80 20.29
CA LEU A 237 5.74 23.89 20.77
C LEU A 237 5.08 22.54 21.06
N SER A 238 5.80 21.41 20.95
CA SER A 238 5.26 20.09 21.28
C SER A 238 4.73 20.00 22.72
N LEU A 239 5.40 20.62 23.69
CA LEU A 239 4.95 20.66 25.09
C LEU A 239 3.67 21.50 25.27
N VAL A 240 3.52 22.59 24.53
CA VAL A 240 2.31 23.41 24.54
C VAL A 240 1.14 22.62 23.96
N LEU A 241 1.33 21.97 22.80
CA LEU A 241 0.30 21.10 22.22
C LEU A 241 -0.10 19.97 23.16
N ARG A 242 0.88 19.34 23.83
CA ARG A 242 0.66 18.31 24.84
C ARG A 242 -0.27 18.81 25.94
N ARG A 243 0.02 19.95 26.56
CA ARG A 243 -0.84 20.53 27.60
C ARG A 243 -2.23 20.88 27.10
N MET A 244 -2.33 21.46 25.91
CA MET A 244 -3.63 21.78 25.30
C MET A 244 -4.50 20.53 25.10
N MET A 245 -3.90 19.37 24.80
CA MET A 245 -4.62 18.09 24.70
C MET A 245 -5.00 17.53 26.08
N GLU A 246 -4.04 17.48 27.01
CA GLU A 246 -4.25 16.99 28.38
C GLU A 246 -5.36 17.75 29.10
N GLU A 247 -5.51 19.05 28.81
CA GLU A 247 -6.52 19.92 29.41
C GLU A 247 -7.80 20.04 28.55
N GLY A 248 -7.91 19.28 27.46
CA GLY A 248 -9.11 19.22 26.63
C GLY A 248 -9.41 20.47 25.81
N TYR A 249 -8.41 21.32 25.55
CA TYR A 249 -8.55 22.55 24.76
C TYR A 249 -8.55 22.32 23.25
N VAL A 250 -8.12 21.14 22.80
CA VAL A 250 -8.09 20.74 21.38
C VAL A 250 -8.70 19.35 21.26
N THR A 251 -9.60 19.19 20.28
CA THR A 251 -10.28 17.91 20.03
C THR A 251 -9.71 17.15 18.84
N HIS A 252 -9.00 17.84 17.95
CA HIS A 252 -8.41 17.24 16.75
C HIS A 252 -7.14 17.99 16.34
N LEU A 253 -6.03 17.26 16.18
CA LEU A 253 -4.79 17.76 15.59
C LEU A 253 -4.64 17.27 14.16
N ALA A 254 -4.24 18.15 13.24
CA ALA A 254 -3.90 17.76 11.87
C ALA A 254 -2.57 18.38 11.41
N SER A 255 -1.70 17.58 10.80
CA SER A 255 -0.37 18.05 10.38
C SER A 255 0.12 17.44 9.08
N ASN A 256 1.23 17.94 8.56
CA ASN A 256 1.92 17.34 7.40
C ASN A 256 2.90 16.24 7.84
N GLY A 257 3.39 15.44 6.88
CA GLY A 257 4.32 14.35 7.17
C GLY A 257 5.59 14.83 7.88
N ALA A 258 6.18 15.96 7.45
CA ALA A 258 7.33 16.55 8.10
C ALA A 258 7.17 16.82 9.62
N SER A 259 5.96 17.15 10.09
CA SER A 259 5.70 17.34 11.52
C SER A 259 5.90 16.04 12.32
N THR A 260 5.45 14.90 11.75
CA THR A 260 5.62 13.57 12.35
C THR A 260 7.09 13.19 12.45
N ILE A 261 7.91 13.63 11.50
CA ILE A 261 9.34 13.32 11.43
C ILE A 261 10.07 14.05 12.56
N HIS A 262 9.87 15.35 12.68
CA HIS A 262 10.56 16.14 13.70
C HIS A 262 10.20 15.69 15.12
N ASP A 263 8.91 15.49 15.40
CA ASP A 263 8.46 15.10 16.73
C ASP A 263 8.88 13.67 17.08
N TRP A 264 8.87 12.74 16.10
CA TRP A 264 9.40 11.40 16.31
C TRP A 264 10.92 11.40 16.55
N GLU A 265 11.69 12.16 15.78
CA GLU A 265 13.15 12.24 15.97
C GLU A 265 13.52 12.86 17.33
N PHE A 266 12.77 13.86 17.80
CA PHE A 266 12.90 14.33 19.17
C PHE A 266 12.63 13.21 20.17
N ALA A 267 11.52 12.48 20.03
CA ALA A 267 11.19 11.37 20.93
C ALA A 267 12.27 10.27 20.93
N HIS A 268 12.85 9.97 19.76
CA HIS A 268 13.81 8.90 19.55
C HIS A 268 15.24 9.23 20.00
N GLN A 269 15.74 10.43 19.69
CA GLN A 269 17.16 10.79 19.92
C GLN A 269 17.37 12.21 20.49
N GLY A 270 16.30 12.97 20.76
CA GLY A 270 16.38 14.31 21.34
C GLY A 270 16.93 15.38 20.39
N LYS A 271 17.09 15.06 19.09
CA LYS A 271 17.62 15.96 18.07
C LYS A 271 16.95 15.74 16.72
N THR A 272 16.76 16.80 15.96
CA THR A 272 16.12 16.78 14.65
C THR A 272 16.72 17.84 13.72
N GLU A 273 16.13 17.98 12.53
CA GLU A 273 16.44 18.98 11.51
C GLU A 273 17.80 18.80 10.86
N GLU A 274 17.79 18.66 9.54
CA GLU A 274 18.99 18.45 8.74
C GLU A 274 19.33 19.71 7.93
N ASP A 275 20.59 19.85 7.52
CA ASP A 275 20.98 20.91 6.61
C ASP A 275 20.55 20.58 5.17
N VAL A 276 19.43 21.17 4.73
CA VAL A 276 18.89 20.97 3.38
C VAL A 276 19.93 21.29 2.31
N ARG A 277 20.59 22.45 2.38
CA ARG A 277 21.51 22.91 1.33
C ARG A 277 22.69 21.95 1.19
N ARG A 278 23.30 21.58 2.30
CA ARG A 278 24.44 20.67 2.35
C ARG A 278 24.03 19.28 1.90
N TYR A 279 23.02 18.68 2.53
CA TYR A 279 22.71 17.28 2.28
C TYR A 279 22.04 17.03 0.92
N VAL A 280 21.35 18.02 0.32
CA VAL A 280 20.91 17.90 -1.07
C VAL A 280 22.12 17.84 -2.01
N ALA A 281 23.10 18.72 -1.82
CA ALA A 281 24.32 18.73 -2.62
C ALA A 281 25.15 17.43 -2.47
N GLU A 282 25.13 16.83 -1.27
CA GLU A 282 25.79 15.56 -1.00
C GLU A 282 24.98 14.31 -1.39
N GLY A 283 23.72 14.46 -1.84
CA GLY A 283 22.82 13.32 -2.13
C GLY A 283 22.38 12.55 -0.88
N LYS A 284 22.38 13.20 0.29
CA LYS A 284 22.04 12.62 1.61
C LYS A 284 20.76 13.19 2.22
N PHE A 285 20.14 14.20 1.61
CA PHE A 285 18.94 14.84 2.18
C PHE A 285 17.81 13.83 2.29
N GLY A 286 17.34 13.58 3.51
CA GLY A 286 16.34 12.56 3.77
C GLY A 286 16.81 11.10 3.67
N ILE A 287 18.12 10.84 3.53
CA ILE A 287 18.70 9.51 3.33
C ILE A 287 19.20 8.94 4.67
N TRP A 288 18.34 9.04 5.69
CA TRP A 288 18.60 8.60 7.06
C TRP A 288 17.74 7.39 7.39
N GLU A 289 18.40 6.30 7.78
CA GLU A 289 17.83 4.95 7.85
C GLU A 289 16.66 4.87 8.82
N GLU A 290 16.89 5.17 10.11
CA GLU A 290 15.93 4.95 11.18
C GLU A 290 14.64 5.74 11.00
N THR A 291 14.75 7.04 10.69
CA THR A 291 13.60 7.91 10.43
C THR A 291 12.72 7.33 9.32
N CYS A 292 13.30 7.02 8.17
CA CYS A 292 12.48 6.57 7.05
C CYS A 292 11.98 5.13 7.25
N LYS A 293 12.80 4.25 7.81
CA LYS A 293 12.45 2.86 8.06
C LYS A 293 11.28 2.74 9.04
N TYR A 294 11.37 3.37 10.20
CA TYR A 294 10.38 3.19 11.25
C TYR A 294 9.05 3.88 10.94
N HIS A 295 9.06 5.07 10.31
CA HIS A 295 7.81 5.67 9.80
C HIS A 295 7.10 4.75 8.81
N ASN A 296 7.82 4.20 7.81
CA ASN A 296 7.18 3.32 6.83
C ASN A 296 6.71 2.00 7.45
N LEU A 297 7.45 1.40 8.38
CA LEU A 297 7.01 0.21 9.10
C LEU A 297 5.73 0.47 9.91
N ALA A 298 5.68 1.61 10.60
CA ALA A 298 4.52 2.00 11.39
C ALA A 298 3.30 2.22 10.49
N ILE A 299 3.47 2.92 9.36
CA ILE A 299 2.39 3.16 8.38
C ILE A 299 1.91 1.86 7.75
N ILE A 300 2.81 0.95 7.32
CA ILE A 300 2.43 -0.36 6.77
C ILE A 300 1.61 -1.15 7.80
N SER A 301 2.09 -1.21 9.03
CA SER A 301 1.46 -1.99 10.11
C SER A 301 0.12 -1.39 10.52
N GLY A 302 0.07 -0.07 10.71
CA GLY A 302 -1.14 0.64 11.10
C GLY A 302 -2.20 0.64 10.01
N ALA A 303 -1.84 0.89 8.75
CA ALA A 303 -2.77 0.83 7.63
C ALA A 303 -3.43 -0.56 7.50
N ASN A 304 -2.69 -1.64 7.73
CA ASN A 304 -3.25 -2.99 7.76
C ASN A 304 -4.32 -3.13 8.85
N ASN A 305 -4.05 -2.57 10.03
CA ASN A 305 -4.93 -2.58 11.20
C ASN A 305 -6.05 -1.52 11.16
N GLY A 306 -6.24 -0.81 10.04
CA GLY A 306 -7.28 0.21 9.90
C GLY A 306 -6.97 1.53 10.62
N ARG A 307 -5.69 1.79 10.91
CA ARG A 307 -5.23 3.07 11.48
C ARG A 307 -4.86 4.07 10.41
N GLY A 308 -5.06 5.33 10.76
CA GLY A 308 -4.58 6.47 9.98
C GLY A 308 -3.07 6.69 10.12
N TYR A 309 -2.50 7.60 9.34
CA TYR A 309 -1.07 7.87 9.35
C TYR A 309 -0.64 8.42 10.71
N GLY A 310 -1.34 9.43 11.22
CA GLY A 310 -1.03 10.03 12.52
C GLY A 310 -1.09 9.03 13.67
N GLU A 311 -2.19 8.26 13.74
CA GLU A 311 -2.38 7.21 14.75
C GLU A 311 -1.30 6.12 14.69
N SER A 312 -0.84 5.76 13.48
CA SER A 312 0.20 4.73 13.29
C SER A 312 1.54 5.14 13.92
N ILE A 313 1.95 6.39 13.74
CA ILE A 313 3.20 6.91 14.32
C ILE A 313 3.05 7.11 15.83
N ALA A 314 1.92 7.67 16.26
CA ALA A 314 1.61 7.88 17.68
C ALA A 314 1.62 6.56 18.48
N GLU A 315 1.02 5.50 17.93
CA GLU A 315 1.04 4.16 18.55
C GLU A 315 2.46 3.60 18.70
N MET A 316 3.30 3.76 17.67
CA MET A 316 4.70 3.32 17.71
C MET A 316 5.46 4.00 18.85
N ILE A 317 5.32 5.32 19.00
CA ILE A 317 6.01 6.08 20.06
C ILE A 317 5.51 5.64 21.43
N HIS A 318 4.19 5.57 21.61
CA HIS A 318 3.56 5.21 22.88
C HIS A 318 3.94 3.79 23.32
N LYS A 319 3.95 2.82 22.40
CA LYS A 319 4.22 1.42 22.72
C LYS A 319 5.71 1.06 22.71
N ASN A 320 6.58 1.95 22.26
CA ASN A 320 7.99 1.69 22.00
C ASN A 320 8.25 0.48 21.08
N LYS A 321 7.29 0.17 20.20
CA LYS A 321 7.40 -0.96 19.28
C LYS A 321 6.42 -0.87 18.13
N ILE A 322 6.72 -1.61 17.08
CA ILE A 322 5.83 -1.88 15.95
C ILE A 322 5.56 -3.37 15.90
N VAL A 323 4.30 -3.76 15.82
CA VAL A 323 3.91 -5.15 15.58
C VAL A 323 3.52 -5.28 14.12
N ILE A 324 4.35 -5.97 13.34
CA ILE A 324 4.12 -6.22 11.92
C ILE A 324 2.99 -7.26 11.80
N PRO A 325 1.87 -6.96 11.13
CA PRO A 325 0.78 -7.92 10.97
C PRO A 325 1.21 -9.22 10.29
N SER A 326 0.54 -10.32 10.60
CA SER A 326 0.79 -11.62 9.94
C SER A 326 0.17 -11.68 8.54
N ASP A 327 -0.89 -10.92 8.31
CA ASP A 327 -1.76 -10.92 7.13
C ASP A 327 -1.54 -9.68 6.24
N ILE A 328 -0.31 -9.49 5.79
CA ILE A 328 0.07 -8.33 4.96
C ILE A 328 -0.15 -8.63 3.46
N ALA A 329 -0.64 -7.61 2.73
CA ALA A 329 -0.78 -7.64 1.27
C ALA A 329 0.56 -7.99 0.57
N SER A 330 0.50 -8.65 -0.60
CA SER A 330 1.67 -9.20 -1.29
C SER A 330 2.81 -8.18 -1.53
N ASP A 331 2.45 -6.96 -1.92
CA ASP A 331 3.42 -5.95 -2.33
C ASP A 331 4.18 -5.37 -1.12
N ALA A 332 3.45 -5.04 -0.05
CA ALA A 332 4.04 -4.64 1.23
C ALA A 332 4.85 -5.78 1.86
N LYS A 333 4.37 -7.03 1.76
CA LYS A 333 5.09 -8.22 2.25
C LYS A 333 6.44 -8.41 1.57
N THR A 334 6.51 -8.19 0.25
CA THR A 334 7.77 -8.29 -0.51
C THR A 334 8.77 -7.23 -0.03
N LYS A 335 8.33 -5.97 0.09
CA LYS A 335 9.15 -4.87 0.61
C LYS A 335 9.68 -5.13 2.02
N LEU A 336 8.84 -5.67 2.91
CA LEU A 336 9.25 -6.04 4.26
C LEU A 336 10.33 -7.11 4.24
N THR A 337 10.12 -8.17 3.46
CA THR A 337 11.06 -9.30 3.35
C THR A 337 12.41 -8.84 2.79
N ASP A 338 12.40 -8.00 1.74
CA ASP A 338 13.60 -7.41 1.13
C ASP A 338 14.39 -6.51 2.09
N GLN A 339 13.77 -6.09 3.19
CA GLN A 339 14.36 -5.23 4.23
C GLN A 339 14.61 -6.00 5.53
N GLY A 340 14.51 -7.34 5.49
CA GLY A 340 14.83 -8.21 6.62
C GLY A 340 13.72 -8.35 7.66
N PHE A 341 12.49 -7.93 7.35
CA PHE A 341 11.34 -8.04 8.24
C PHE A 341 10.43 -9.20 7.88
N SER A 342 9.89 -9.87 8.89
CA SER A 342 8.93 -10.97 8.74
C SER A 342 7.53 -10.57 9.20
N PRO A 343 6.45 -11.01 8.52
CA PRO A 343 5.09 -10.89 9.04
C PRO A 343 4.98 -11.52 10.45
N GLY A 344 4.26 -10.85 11.37
CA GLY A 344 4.15 -11.25 12.78
C GLY A 344 5.31 -10.80 13.67
N GLN A 345 6.38 -10.24 13.12
CA GLN A 345 7.53 -9.77 13.89
C GLN A 345 7.17 -8.54 14.74
N THR A 346 7.68 -8.50 15.98
CA THR A 346 7.70 -7.29 16.80
C THR A 346 9.06 -6.60 16.65
N VAL A 347 9.04 -5.30 16.34
CA VAL A 347 10.22 -4.45 16.21
C VAL A 347 10.20 -3.46 17.37
N GLU A 348 11.11 -3.62 18.32
CA GLU A 348 11.28 -2.71 19.46
C GLU A 348 12.03 -1.43 19.02
N ILE A 349 11.57 -0.28 19.48
CA ILE A 349 12.12 1.05 19.14
C ILE A 349 12.04 1.93 20.38
N ASN A 350 13.20 2.36 20.87
CA ASN A 350 13.26 3.19 22.07
C ASN A 350 12.94 4.66 21.74
N HIS A 351 12.06 5.27 22.54
CA HIS A 351 11.75 6.70 22.50
C HIS A 351 11.98 7.30 23.91
N PRO A 352 13.25 7.51 24.32
CA PRO A 352 13.59 7.97 25.67
C PRO A 352 13.05 9.35 26.01
N TYR A 353 12.67 10.15 25.01
CA TYR A 353 12.13 11.50 25.17
C TYR A 353 10.65 11.60 24.76
N SER A 354 9.91 10.48 24.83
CA SER A 354 8.48 10.44 24.47
C SER A 354 7.60 11.40 25.27
N ASN A 355 8.02 11.79 26.48
CA ASN A 355 7.40 12.85 27.29
C ASN A 355 7.50 14.26 26.66
N HIS A 356 8.29 14.45 25.61
CA HIS A 356 8.33 15.68 24.82
C HIS A 356 7.54 15.58 23.50
N SER A 357 7.02 14.40 23.17
CA SER A 357 6.29 14.16 21.92
C SER A 357 4.81 14.52 22.04
N PHE A 358 4.32 15.38 21.15
CA PHE A 358 2.87 15.61 21.06
C PHE A 358 2.18 14.37 20.45
N GLN A 359 2.83 13.64 19.55
CA GLN A 359 2.26 12.44 18.94
C GLN A 359 1.98 11.37 19.99
N GLU A 360 2.89 11.13 20.91
CA GLU A 360 2.65 10.23 22.05
C GLU A 360 1.45 10.69 22.89
N ALA A 361 1.37 11.99 23.19
CA ALA A 361 0.28 12.56 23.97
C ALA A 361 -1.08 12.41 23.28
N THR A 362 -1.16 12.44 21.94
CA THR A 362 -2.43 12.20 21.22
C THR A 362 -2.96 10.79 21.49
N PHE A 363 -2.08 9.78 21.48
CA PHE A 363 -2.46 8.39 21.75
C PHE A 363 -2.89 8.20 23.22
N SER A 364 -2.12 8.76 24.15
CA SER A 364 -2.40 8.65 25.59
C SER A 364 -3.70 9.36 26.01
N ASN A 365 -4.07 10.46 25.36
CA ASN A 365 -5.26 11.25 25.68
C ASN A 365 -6.46 10.96 24.75
N ASN A 366 -6.35 10.01 23.82
CA ASN A 366 -7.38 9.69 22.84
C ASN A 366 -7.89 10.91 22.05
N VAL A 367 -6.96 11.80 21.67
CA VAL A 367 -7.23 12.96 20.81
C VAL A 367 -6.99 12.55 19.36
N ASP A 368 -7.94 12.85 18.48
CA ASP A 368 -7.78 12.55 17.06
C ASP A 368 -6.54 13.26 16.50
N TYR A 369 -5.63 12.49 15.91
CA TYR A 369 -4.46 13.01 15.22
C TYR A 369 -4.41 12.48 13.79
N THR A 370 -4.48 13.40 12.83
CA THR A 370 -4.44 13.11 11.40
C THR A 370 -3.22 13.72 10.73
N VAL A 371 -2.68 13.00 9.75
CA VAL A 371 -1.54 13.45 8.94
C VAL A 371 -1.96 13.44 7.49
N HIS A 372 -1.73 14.55 6.81
CA HIS A 372 -2.09 14.73 5.40
C HIS A 372 -0.83 14.74 4.51
N PRO A 373 -0.32 13.54 4.16
CA PRO A 373 0.89 13.39 3.39
C PRO A 373 0.75 13.94 1.97
N HIS A 374 1.81 14.59 1.49
CA HIS A 374 1.95 14.98 0.09
C HIS A 374 3.05 14.15 -0.54
N PHE A 375 2.70 13.20 -1.40
CA PHE A 375 3.70 12.31 -2.02
C PHE A 375 4.82 13.11 -2.69
N GLY A 376 6.05 12.82 -2.28
CA GLY A 376 7.26 13.50 -2.76
C GLY A 376 7.68 14.75 -1.98
N HIS A 377 6.90 15.20 -0.98
CA HIS A 377 7.28 16.33 -0.13
C HIS A 377 8.17 15.91 1.05
N ASP A 378 7.87 14.75 1.65
CA ASP A 378 8.50 14.29 2.87
C ASP A 378 9.57 13.21 2.60
N ILE A 379 10.62 13.19 3.41
CA ILE A 379 11.80 12.35 3.19
C ILE A 379 11.51 10.84 3.28
N VAL A 380 10.46 10.45 4.00
CA VAL A 380 10.07 9.04 4.21
C VAL A 380 9.74 8.30 2.90
N TYR A 381 9.41 9.02 1.82
CA TYR A 381 9.09 8.42 0.52
C TYR A 381 10.32 7.95 -0.26
N THR A 382 11.53 8.26 0.20
CA THR A 382 12.78 7.86 -0.46
C THR A 382 13.13 6.40 -0.17
N HIS A 383 12.64 5.84 0.95
CA HIS A 383 13.06 4.53 1.46
C HIS A 383 12.42 3.35 0.70
N PRO A 384 13.11 2.20 0.53
CA PRO A 384 12.53 1.01 -0.13
C PRO A 384 11.22 0.50 0.48
N LEU A 385 11.08 0.62 1.81
CA LEU A 385 9.83 0.32 2.53
C LEU A 385 8.66 1.24 2.19
N SER A 386 8.89 2.38 1.52
CA SER A 386 7.78 3.26 1.14
C SER A 386 6.80 2.54 0.22
N ASP A 387 5.58 2.34 0.73
CA ASP A 387 4.52 1.61 0.07
C ASP A 387 3.31 2.52 -0.20
N GLY A 388 3.03 2.74 -1.48
CA GLY A 388 1.99 3.67 -1.91
C GLY A 388 0.59 3.24 -1.47
N SER A 389 0.33 1.93 -1.40
CA SER A 389 -0.96 1.40 -0.96
C SER A 389 -1.19 1.66 0.52
N SER A 390 -0.21 1.36 1.36
CA SER A 390 -0.28 1.57 2.81
C SER A 390 -0.38 3.05 3.16
N ILE A 391 0.46 3.90 2.54
CA ILE A 391 0.40 5.36 2.74
C ILE A 391 -0.93 5.92 2.27
N GLY A 392 -1.42 5.51 1.10
CA GLY A 392 -2.71 5.95 0.57
C GLY A 392 -3.88 5.57 1.47
N LYS A 393 -3.90 4.32 1.95
CA LYS A 393 -4.93 3.82 2.88
C LYS A 393 -4.90 4.58 4.21
N ALA A 394 -3.73 4.78 4.80
CA ALA A 394 -3.57 5.53 6.05
C ALA A 394 -3.99 7.01 5.89
N ALA A 395 -3.60 7.64 4.78
CA ALA A 395 -3.98 9.02 4.46
C ALA A 395 -5.48 9.19 4.20
N GLU A 396 -6.12 8.21 3.56
CA GLU A 396 -7.58 8.20 3.36
C GLU A 396 -8.32 8.13 4.69
N ILE A 397 -7.89 7.23 5.59
CA ILE A 397 -8.46 7.13 6.95
C ILE A 397 -8.34 8.47 7.67
N ASP A 398 -7.16 9.09 7.64
CA ASP A 398 -6.94 10.40 8.24
C ASP A 398 -7.81 11.49 7.63
N PHE A 399 -7.93 11.54 6.29
CA PHE A 399 -8.79 12.51 5.62
C PHE A 399 -10.26 12.36 5.98
N LEU A 400 -10.75 11.12 6.11
CA LEU A 400 -12.13 10.85 6.50
C LEU A 400 -12.38 11.13 7.99
N LYS A 401 -11.43 10.83 8.88
CA LYS A 401 -11.49 11.22 10.31
C LYS A 401 -11.53 12.75 10.45
N PHE A 402 -10.65 13.46 9.75
CA PHE A 402 -10.64 14.92 9.71
C PHE A 402 -11.96 15.48 9.17
N THR A 403 -12.48 14.92 8.07
CA THR A 403 -13.77 15.32 7.49
C THR A 403 -14.93 15.08 8.45
N ASN A 404 -14.89 14.00 9.23
CA ASN A 404 -15.88 13.73 10.27
C ASN A 404 -15.87 14.80 11.37
N SER A 405 -14.69 15.23 11.84
CA SER A 405 -14.59 16.37 12.77
C SER A 405 -15.11 17.66 12.15
N VAL A 406 -14.76 17.95 10.90
CA VAL A 406 -15.28 19.12 10.17
C VAL A 406 -16.80 19.08 9.99
N SER A 407 -17.41 17.90 9.85
CA SER A 407 -18.87 17.75 9.77
C SER A 407 -19.62 18.21 11.03
N LYS A 408 -18.92 18.29 12.15
CA LYS A 408 -19.45 18.73 13.45
C LYS A 408 -19.05 20.17 13.80
N LEU A 409 -18.35 20.86 12.92
CA LEU A 409 -17.68 22.15 13.19
C LEU A 409 -18.66 23.31 13.46
N ASN A 410 -19.96 23.17 13.19
CA ASN A 410 -20.92 24.23 13.49
C ASN A 410 -21.00 24.48 15.03
N GLY A 411 -20.62 25.68 15.46
CA GLY A 411 -20.39 26.11 16.85
C GLY A 411 -18.95 25.92 17.34
N GLY A 412 -18.03 25.49 16.46
CA GLY A 412 -16.65 25.14 16.76
C GLY A 412 -15.61 26.14 16.27
N VAL A 413 -14.34 25.78 16.46
CA VAL A 413 -13.17 26.62 16.14
C VAL A 413 -12.19 25.84 15.26
N TYR A 414 -11.72 26.49 14.20
CA TYR A 414 -10.68 25.98 13.31
C TYR A 414 -9.43 26.87 13.40
N LEU A 415 -8.30 26.29 13.80
CA LEU A 415 -7.01 26.97 13.93
C LEU A 415 -6.04 26.46 12.86
N SER A 416 -5.41 27.38 12.14
CA SER A 416 -4.31 27.13 11.21
C SER A 416 -3.07 27.89 11.66
N VAL A 417 -2.10 27.19 12.25
CA VAL A 417 -0.88 27.78 12.84
C VAL A 417 0.33 27.39 12.00
N GLY A 418 0.88 28.35 11.24
CA GLY A 418 2.04 28.14 10.38
C GLY A 418 1.85 27.07 9.29
N SER A 419 0.64 26.96 8.73
CA SER A 419 0.28 25.96 7.72
C SER A 419 -0.40 26.56 6.50
N SER A 420 0.36 27.28 5.69
CA SER A 420 -0.18 28.06 4.56
C SER A 420 -0.48 27.23 3.30
N ILE A 421 -0.17 25.92 3.29
CA ILE A 421 -0.45 25.02 2.15
C ILE A 421 -1.40 23.90 2.55
N MET A 422 -1.01 23.04 3.50
CA MET A 422 -1.78 21.85 3.84
C MET A 422 -3.16 22.23 4.41
N SER A 423 -3.17 23.04 5.47
CA SER A 423 -4.38 23.41 6.21
C SER A 423 -5.53 23.93 5.34
N PRO A 424 -5.35 25.00 4.52
CA PRO A 424 -6.44 25.50 3.67
C PRO A 424 -6.88 24.47 2.64
N MET A 425 -5.94 23.66 2.12
CA MET A 425 -6.24 22.72 1.04
C MET A 425 -7.06 21.52 1.52
N ILE A 426 -6.76 20.96 2.69
CA ILE A 426 -7.53 19.85 3.26
C ILE A 426 -8.89 20.34 3.77
N PHE A 427 -8.93 21.51 4.40
CA PHE A 427 -10.14 22.05 5.00
C PHE A 427 -11.20 22.41 3.97
N GLU A 428 -10.79 22.97 2.83
CA GLU A 428 -11.70 23.32 1.74
C GLU A 428 -12.49 22.09 1.24
N LYS A 429 -11.82 20.96 1.03
CA LYS A 429 -12.44 19.74 0.50
C LYS A 429 -13.29 19.07 1.57
N SER A 430 -12.77 18.95 2.80
CA SER A 430 -13.54 18.37 3.91
C SER A 430 -14.79 19.19 4.22
N LEU A 431 -14.71 20.53 4.22
CA LEU A 431 -15.85 21.40 4.48
C LEU A 431 -16.88 21.31 3.36
N SER A 432 -16.44 21.22 2.11
CA SER A 432 -17.34 21.01 0.96
C SER A 432 -18.12 19.69 1.08
N MET A 433 -17.42 18.59 1.38
CA MET A 433 -18.03 17.28 1.62
C MET A 433 -19.01 17.33 2.80
N ALA A 434 -18.58 17.90 3.92
CA ALA A 434 -19.40 18.04 5.13
C ALA A 434 -20.67 18.85 4.89
N ARG A 435 -20.56 20.00 4.20
CA ARG A 435 -21.70 20.84 3.85
C ARG A 435 -22.64 20.15 2.87
N ASN A 436 -22.11 19.41 1.90
CA ASN A 436 -22.92 18.65 0.96
C ASN A 436 -23.84 17.66 1.72
N VAL A 437 -23.29 16.91 2.68
CA VAL A 437 -24.08 16.00 3.53
C VAL A 437 -25.03 16.76 4.46
N ALA A 438 -24.59 17.88 5.04
CA ALA A 438 -25.43 18.70 5.93
C ALA A 438 -26.68 19.22 5.22
N ILE A 439 -26.55 19.70 3.98
CA ILE A 439 -27.64 20.21 3.13
C ILE A 439 -28.66 19.11 2.86
N GLN A 440 -28.21 17.89 2.52
CA GLN A 440 -29.11 16.75 2.31
C GLN A 440 -29.95 16.41 3.56
N LYS A 441 -29.43 16.72 4.76
CA LYS A 441 -30.10 16.52 6.05
C LYS A 441 -30.89 17.75 6.53
N GLY A 442 -31.04 18.79 5.71
CA GLY A 442 -31.75 20.03 6.09
C GLY A 442 -31.00 20.87 7.14
N SER A 443 -29.69 20.71 7.25
CA SER A 443 -28.83 21.44 8.20
C SER A 443 -27.76 22.26 7.47
N SER A 444 -27.01 23.09 8.19
CA SER A 444 -25.92 23.89 7.61
C SER A 444 -24.71 23.98 8.54
N ILE A 445 -23.53 24.15 7.95
CA ILE A 445 -22.26 24.35 8.66
C ILE A 445 -21.74 25.73 8.26
N LYS A 446 -22.08 26.76 9.03
CA LYS A 446 -21.76 28.17 8.74
C LYS A 446 -21.32 28.94 9.98
N ASP A 447 -21.85 28.56 11.14
CA ASP A 447 -21.48 29.18 12.41
C ASP A 447 -20.21 28.51 12.93
N PHE A 448 -19.03 29.04 12.61
CA PHE A 448 -17.76 28.60 13.19
C PHE A 448 -16.73 29.71 13.04
N MET A 449 -15.68 29.66 13.87
CA MET A 449 -14.56 30.59 13.79
C MET A 449 -13.40 29.96 13.02
N ILE A 450 -12.75 30.74 12.16
CA ILE A 450 -11.43 30.42 11.59
C ILE A 450 -10.40 31.35 12.23
N VAL A 451 -9.27 30.78 12.64
CA VAL A 451 -8.09 31.53 13.09
C VAL A 451 -6.90 31.08 12.26
N VAL A 452 -6.22 32.03 11.65
CA VAL A 452 -4.99 31.82 10.88
C VAL A 452 -3.88 32.59 11.57
N ASN A 453 -2.84 31.89 12.01
CA ASN A 453 -1.62 32.49 12.55
C ASN A 453 -0.44 32.16 11.62
N ASP A 454 0.26 33.21 11.18
CA ASP A 454 1.44 33.12 10.32
C ASP A 454 2.25 34.43 10.48
N ILE A 455 3.56 34.40 10.27
CA ILE A 455 4.41 35.60 10.34
C ILE A 455 4.29 36.47 9.09
N GLN A 456 3.79 35.90 7.99
CA GLN A 456 3.65 36.58 6.72
C GLN A 456 2.75 37.83 6.84
N GLU A 457 3.05 38.88 6.10
CA GLU A 457 2.18 40.05 6.05
C GLU A 457 0.82 39.74 5.41
N SER A 458 -0.25 40.16 6.06
CA SER A 458 -1.63 39.91 5.62
C SER A 458 -2.06 40.75 4.41
N GLY A 459 -1.34 41.83 4.10
CA GLY A 459 -1.64 42.77 3.03
C GLY A 459 -2.73 43.81 3.38
N GLU A 460 -2.91 44.13 4.67
CA GLU A 460 -3.85 45.14 5.18
C GLU A 460 -5.29 44.97 4.66
N TRP A 461 -5.84 43.75 4.80
CA TRP A 461 -7.22 43.44 4.39
C TRP A 461 -8.07 43.02 5.59
N ASP A 462 -9.31 43.49 5.64
CA ASP A 462 -10.31 42.99 6.59
C ASP A 462 -10.88 41.66 6.08
N TRP A 463 -10.33 40.57 6.61
CA TRP A 463 -10.74 39.21 6.27
C TRP A 463 -12.13 38.81 6.80
N ASN A 464 -12.77 39.67 7.61
CA ASN A 464 -14.18 39.54 7.99
C ASN A 464 -15.13 40.27 7.03
N SER A 465 -14.62 41.05 6.08
CA SER A 465 -15.44 41.67 5.03
C SER A 465 -16.08 40.59 4.14
N ASN A 466 -17.26 40.84 3.56
CA ASN A 466 -17.91 39.89 2.63
C ASN A 466 -17.38 39.97 1.20
N GLN A 467 -16.21 40.58 0.98
CA GLN A 467 -15.65 40.82 -0.35
C GLN A 467 -14.26 40.20 -0.46
N ASP A 468 -13.94 39.66 -1.64
CA ASP A 468 -12.56 39.32 -1.98
C ASP A 468 -11.72 40.63 -2.05
N PRO A 469 -10.43 40.60 -1.68
CA PRO A 469 -9.53 41.72 -1.95
C PRO A 469 -9.53 42.09 -3.45
N PRO A 470 -9.36 43.36 -3.82
CA PRO A 470 -9.26 43.73 -5.23
C PRO A 470 -7.98 43.15 -5.85
N LYS A 471 -7.99 42.83 -7.15
CA LYS A 471 -6.80 42.30 -7.87
C LYS A 471 -5.57 43.21 -7.81
N SER A 472 -5.77 44.49 -7.51
CA SER A 472 -4.70 45.48 -7.32
C SER A 472 -4.07 45.44 -5.92
N SER A 473 -4.67 44.75 -4.95
CA SER A 473 -4.14 44.61 -3.58
C SER A 473 -3.22 43.40 -3.47
N PRO A 474 -2.07 43.51 -2.76
CA PRO A 474 -1.24 42.36 -2.40
C PRO A 474 -2.02 41.24 -1.67
N ALA A 475 -3.03 41.60 -0.88
CA ALA A 475 -3.88 40.63 -0.17
C ALA A 475 -4.61 39.67 -1.11
N TYR A 476 -4.90 40.05 -2.36
CA TYR A 476 -5.51 39.15 -3.35
C TYR A 476 -4.63 37.93 -3.67
N TYR A 477 -3.31 38.09 -3.52
CA TYR A 477 -2.29 37.08 -3.79
C TYR A 477 -1.86 36.35 -2.52
N ASN A 478 -2.33 36.76 -1.34
CA ASN A 478 -2.23 35.97 -0.12
C ASN A 478 -3.22 34.79 -0.19
N ARG A 479 -2.79 33.74 -0.91
CA ARG A 479 -3.65 32.66 -1.42
C ARG A 479 -4.33 31.89 -0.30
N PHE A 480 -3.64 31.61 0.80
CA PHE A 480 -4.23 30.81 1.87
C PHE A 480 -5.28 31.58 2.67
N CYS A 481 -5.02 32.86 2.99
CA CYS A 481 -6.02 33.72 3.62
C CYS A 481 -7.26 33.85 2.75
N LYS A 482 -7.07 34.07 1.45
CA LYS A 482 -8.16 34.10 0.47
C LYS A 482 -8.95 32.78 0.42
N THR A 483 -8.27 31.64 0.46
CA THR A 483 -8.94 30.33 0.51
C THR A 483 -9.78 30.18 1.78
N PHE A 484 -9.24 30.53 2.96
CA PHE A 484 -10.00 30.50 4.22
C PHE A 484 -11.18 31.46 4.22
N HIS A 485 -10.98 32.70 3.76
CA HIS A 485 -12.04 33.71 3.67
C HIS A 485 -13.25 33.19 2.88
N ARG A 486 -12.99 32.55 1.73
CA ARG A 486 -14.03 31.97 0.86
C ARG A 486 -14.77 30.78 1.46
N MET A 487 -14.31 30.23 2.59
CA MET A 487 -15.01 29.16 3.29
C MET A 487 -16.23 29.68 4.06
N GLY A 488 -16.40 31.00 4.21
CA GLY A 488 -17.61 31.59 4.78
C GLY A 488 -17.86 31.16 6.22
N ALA A 489 -16.86 31.33 7.06
CA ALA A 489 -16.97 31.22 8.51
C ALA A 489 -17.78 32.40 9.07
N ARG A 490 -18.29 32.27 10.30
CA ARG A 490 -18.93 33.39 11.02
C ARG A 490 -17.93 34.53 11.24
N GLU A 491 -16.68 34.16 11.51
CA GLU A 491 -15.60 35.05 11.87
C GLU A 491 -14.27 34.45 11.43
N MET A 492 -13.38 35.29 10.90
CA MET A 492 -12.03 34.92 10.51
C MET A 492 -11.03 35.89 11.14
N HIS A 493 -10.09 35.35 11.91
CA HIS A 493 -8.97 36.09 12.47
C HIS A 493 -7.68 35.75 11.73
N TYR A 494 -6.99 36.77 11.26
CA TYR A 494 -5.59 36.66 10.86
C TYR A 494 -4.71 37.30 11.94
N ILE A 495 -3.88 36.48 12.59
CA ILE A 495 -2.97 36.89 13.65
C ILE A 495 -1.54 36.82 13.09
N GLN A 496 -1.00 37.98 12.74
CA GLN A 496 0.34 38.11 12.16
C GLN A 496 1.40 38.11 13.27
N GLU A 497 1.89 36.94 13.69
CA GLU A 497 2.93 36.84 14.73
C GLU A 497 3.61 35.46 14.74
N ASP A 498 4.69 35.34 15.52
CA ASP A 498 5.37 34.07 15.76
C ASP A 498 4.43 33.04 16.41
N ASN A 499 4.47 31.80 15.91
CA ASN A 499 3.63 30.70 16.41
C ASN A 499 3.76 30.48 17.93
N ARG A 500 4.94 30.76 18.51
CA ARG A 500 5.19 30.62 19.95
C ARG A 500 4.42 31.68 20.72
N SER A 501 4.52 32.94 20.32
CA SER A 501 3.77 34.04 20.93
C SER A 501 2.27 33.79 20.88
N PHE A 502 1.74 33.34 19.74
CA PHE A 502 0.33 33.03 19.58
C PHE A 502 -0.13 31.87 20.48
N LEU A 503 0.49 30.69 20.37
CA LEU A 503 0.01 29.49 21.08
C LEU A 503 0.25 29.55 22.59
N ILE A 504 1.36 30.14 23.04
CA ILE A 504 1.64 30.30 24.48
C ILE A 504 0.64 31.27 25.10
N SER A 505 0.42 32.44 24.50
CA SER A 505 -0.59 33.38 25.00
C SER A 505 -1.99 32.79 24.91
N LEU A 506 -2.33 32.02 23.86
CA LEU A 506 -3.62 31.34 23.77
C LEU A 506 -3.82 30.33 24.89
N TYR A 507 -2.81 29.49 25.16
CA TYR A 507 -2.84 28.55 26.29
C TYR A 507 -3.02 29.29 27.62
N GLN A 508 -2.27 30.36 27.85
CA GLN A 508 -2.36 31.16 29.08
C GLN A 508 -3.75 31.79 29.25
N GLU A 509 -4.35 32.32 28.19
CA GLU A 509 -5.72 32.85 28.23
C GLU A 509 -6.76 31.76 28.47
N LEU A 510 -6.60 30.56 27.90
CA LEU A 510 -7.47 29.41 28.18
C LEU A 510 -7.40 29.01 29.66
N ARG A 511 -6.20 28.95 30.24
CA ARG A 511 -5.97 28.66 31.67
C ARG A 511 -6.64 29.70 32.58
N LYS A 512 -6.56 30.98 32.25
CA LYS A 512 -7.23 32.06 33.01
C LYS A 512 -8.76 31.94 33.00
N LEU A 513 -9.34 31.27 32.02
CA LEU A 513 -10.79 31.01 31.94
C LEU A 513 -11.20 29.75 32.71
N ASP A 514 -10.25 28.95 33.20
CA ASP A 514 -10.49 27.80 34.10
C ASP A 514 -10.36 28.14 35.58
N SER A 515 -9.58 29.17 35.91
CA SER A 515 -9.51 29.79 37.24
C SER A 515 -10.71 30.68 37.51
#